data_AF-H6ABB9-F1
#
_entry.id   AF-H6ABB9-F1
#
_cell.length_a   1.000
_cell.length_b   1.000
_cell.length_c   1.000
_cell.angle_alpha   90.00
_cell.angle_beta   90.00
_cell.angle_gamma   90.00
#
_symmetry.space_group_name_H-M   'P 1'
#
loop_
_entity.id
_entity.type
_entity.pdbx_description
1 polymer ?
#
loop_
_entity_poly.entity_id
_entity_poly.type
_entity_poly.pdbx_seq_one_letter_code
_entity_poly.pdbx_strand_id
1 'polypeptide(L)' 'ATVHQVRRALIIALSPVLDNAKTVGLISLPGAMTGLIVGGASPIEAIQLQIVVMNMMVGAATFSSIMSTYLSWPSFFTKA' A
#
# COMPACT_ATOMS: atom_id res chain seq x y z
N ALA A 1 7.28 23.25 -14.54
CA ALA A 1 6.56 22.11 -15.16
C ALA A 1 6.74 20.79 -14.40
N THR A 2 7.92 20.55 -13.81
CA THR A 2 8.35 19.30 -13.18
C THR A 2 7.56 18.90 -11.93
N VAL A 3 7.26 19.85 -11.02
CA VAL A 3 6.56 19.56 -9.74
C VAL A 3 5.16 18.97 -9.94
N HIS A 4 4.42 19.44 -10.96
CA HIS A 4 3.09 18.92 -11.26
C HIS A 4 3.13 17.49 -11.80
N GLN A 5 4.19 17.11 -12.53
CA GLN A 5 4.37 15.76 -13.04
C GLN A 5 4.75 14.78 -11.92
N VAL A 6 5.67 15.18 -11.05
CA VAL A 6 6.06 14.41 -9.85
C VAL A 6 4.84 14.18 -8.94
N ARG A 7 4.06 15.23 -8.67
CA ARG A 7 2.83 15.10 -7.87
C ARG A 7 1.82 14.14 -8.51
N ARG A 8 1.68 14.16 -9.84
CA ARG A 8 0.74 13.29 -10.57
C ARG A 8 1.22 11.83 -10.55
N ALA A 9 2.51 11.59 -10.72
CA ALA A 9 3.11 10.26 -10.63
C ALA A 9 2.94 9.66 -9.22
N LEU A 10 3.15 10.46 -8.17
CA LEU A 10 2.95 10.04 -6.78
C LEU A 10 1.48 9.66 -6.50
N ILE A 11 0.53 10.47 -6.99
CA ILE A 11 -0.91 10.19 -6.84
C ILE A 11 -1.26 8.86 -7.53
N ILE A 12 -0.82 8.66 -8.78
CA ILE A 12 -1.11 7.43 -9.54
C ILE A 12 -0.50 6.20 -8.83
N ALA A 13 0.70 6.32 -8.28
CA ALA A 13 1.36 5.24 -7.56
C ALA A 13 0.63 4.87 -6.24
N LEU A 14 0.03 5.84 -5.56
CA LEU A 14 -0.66 5.64 -4.27
C LEU A 14 -2.14 5.25 -4.41
N SER A 15 -2.81 5.61 -5.52
CA SER A 15 -4.20 5.26 -5.79
C SER A 15 -4.55 3.77 -5.58
N PRO A 16 -3.84 2.79 -6.18
CA PRO A 16 -4.20 1.38 -6.03
C PRO A 16 -4.04 0.86 -4.59
N VAL A 17 -3.16 1.47 -3.81
CA VAL A 17 -2.92 1.10 -2.39
C VAL A 17 -4.06 1.61 -1.53
N LEU A 18 -4.50 2.85 -1.76
CA LEU A 18 -5.64 3.45 -1.07
C LEU A 18 -6.96 2.74 -1.43
N ASP A 19 -7.14 2.36 -2.70
CA ASP A 19 -8.32 1.60 -3.13
C ASP A 19 -8.35 0.19 -2.53
N ASN A 20 -7.19 -0.48 -2.40
CA ASN A 20 -7.09 -1.75 -1.67
C ASN A 20 -7.34 -1.59 -0.17
N ALA A 21 -6.81 -0.53 0.46
CA ALA A 21 -7.07 -0.25 1.87
C ALA A 21 -8.55 0.04 2.15
N LYS A 22 -9.26 0.67 1.20
CA LYS A 22 -10.70 0.96 1.32
C LYS A 22 -11.59 -0.27 1.09
N THR A 23 -11.15 -1.22 0.27
CA THR A 23 -11.91 -2.45 -0.03
C THR A 23 -11.74 -3.53 1.04
N VAL A 24 -10.58 -3.57 1.70
CA VAL A 24 -10.36 -4.39 2.89
C VAL A 24 -11.19 -3.83 4.06
N GLY A 25 -12.16 -4.61 4.54
CA GLY A 25 -13.10 -4.21 5.60
C GLY A 25 -14.53 -3.91 5.13
N LEU A 26 -14.76 -3.65 3.84
CA LEU A 26 -16.11 -3.43 3.27
C LEU A 26 -16.65 -4.64 2.49
N ILE A 27 -15.80 -5.35 1.74
CA ILE A 27 -16.23 -6.44 0.83
C ILE A 27 -15.43 -7.74 1.03
N SER A 28 -14.26 -7.70 1.67
CA SER A 28 -13.45 -8.90 1.89
C SER A 28 -12.95 -8.98 3.32
N LEU A 29 -13.22 -10.13 3.96
CA LEU A 29 -12.37 -10.66 5.02
C LEU A 29 -11.08 -11.13 4.33
N PRO A 30 -9.95 -10.41 4.49
CA PRO A 30 -8.72 -10.71 3.77
C PRO A 30 -8.23 -12.13 4.02
N GLY A 31 -7.64 -12.76 2.99
CA GLY A 31 -7.29 -14.18 2.97
C GLY A 31 -6.39 -14.67 4.11
N ALA A 32 -5.58 -13.77 4.69
CA ALA A 32 -4.75 -14.09 5.85
C ALA A 32 -5.58 -14.22 7.14
N MET A 33 -6.62 -13.40 7.30
CA MET A 33 -7.55 -13.49 8.42
C MET A 33 -8.38 -14.78 8.35
N THR A 34 -8.89 -15.14 7.18
CA THR A 34 -9.62 -16.40 6.99
C THR A 34 -8.71 -17.62 7.15
N GLY A 35 -7.46 -17.56 6.69
CA GLY A 35 -6.47 -18.61 6.91
C GLY A 35 -6.16 -18.86 8.40
N LEU A 36 -6.03 -17.80 9.20
CA LEU A 36 -5.82 -17.90 10.65
C LEU A 36 -7.05 -18.45 11.37
N ILE A 37 -8.26 -18.02 10.97
CA ILE A 37 -9.52 -18.55 11.52
C ILE A 37 -9.68 -20.05 11.21
N VAL A 38 -9.41 -20.47 9.98
CA VAL A 38 -9.46 -21.89 9.57
C VAL A 38 -8.39 -22.73 10.29
N GLY A 39 -7.24 -22.12 10.63
CA GLY A 39 -6.18 -22.73 11.44
C GLY A 39 -6.47 -22.87 12.94
N GLY A 40 -7.65 -22.43 13.40
CA GLY A 40 -8.08 -22.53 14.81
C GLY A 40 -7.66 -21.35 15.68
N ALA A 41 -7.13 -20.26 15.10
CA ALA A 41 -6.85 -19.03 15.84
C ALA A 41 -8.14 -18.29 16.21
N SER A 42 -8.13 -17.58 17.33
CA SER A 42 -9.30 -16.81 17.75
C SER A 42 -9.61 -15.71 16.72
N PRO A 43 -10.88 -15.51 16.32
CA PRO A 43 -11.24 -14.46 15.34
C PRO A 43 -10.78 -13.06 15.76
N ILE A 44 -10.70 -12.81 17.07
CA ILE A 44 -10.23 -11.55 17.66
C ILE A 44 -8.75 -11.30 17.32
N GLU A 45 -7.89 -12.31 17.42
CA GLU A 45 -6.47 -12.17 17.10
C GLU A 45 -6.23 -12.00 15.60
N ALA A 46 -6.98 -12.75 14.78
CA ALA A 46 -6.91 -12.65 13.32
C ALA A 46 -7.29 -11.23 12.84
N ILE A 47 -8.27 -10.59 13.47
CA ILE A 47 -8.68 -9.21 13.15
C ILE A 47 -7.60 -8.20 13.55
N GLN A 48 -7.01 -8.32 14.74
CA GLN A 48 -5.98 -7.39 15.20
C GLN A 48 -4.73 -7.43 14.31
N LEU A 49 -4.25 -8.64 13.99
CA LEU A 49 -3.10 -8.82 13.09
C LEU A 49 -3.39 -8.24 11.71
N GLN A 50 -4.60 -8.43 11.20
CA GLN A 50 -4.97 -7.91 9.88
C GLN A 50 -4.94 -6.38 9.82
N ILE A 51 -5.38 -5.69 10.87
CA ILE A 51 -5.33 -4.22 10.94
C ILE A 51 -3.87 -3.74 10.95
N VAL A 52 -2.98 -4.44 11.68
CA VAL A 52 -1.55 -4.12 11.71
C VAL A 52 -0.93 -4.31 10.31
N VAL A 53 -1.21 -5.43 9.65
CA VAL A 53 -0.71 -5.72 8.30
C VAL A 53 -1.18 -4.69 7.29
N MET A 54 -2.44 -4.24 7.38
CA MET A 54 -2.95 -3.17 6.50
C MET A 54 -2.16 -1.87 6.66
N ASN A 55 -1.91 -1.45 7.91
CA ASN A 55 -1.11 -0.25 8.17
C ASN A 55 0.32 -0.40 7.64
N MET A 56 0.93 -1.57 7.80
CA MET A 56 2.26 -1.86 7.25
C MET A 56 2.29 -1.78 5.73
N MET A 57 1.28 -2.30 5.04
CA MET A 57 1.18 -2.21 3.57
C MET A 57 1.04 -0.77 3.08
N VAL A 58 0.21 0.05 3.73
CA VAL A 58 0.08 1.48 3.39
C VAL A 58 1.41 2.21 3.61
N GLY A 59 2.11 1.91 4.71
CA GLY A 59 3.45 2.45 4.97
C GLY A 59 4.47 2.03 3.91
N ALA A 60 4.53 0.73 3.59
CA ALA A 60 5.46 0.19 2.59
C ALA A 60 5.21 0.77 1.19
N ALA A 61 3.95 0.93 0.80
CA ALA A 61 3.58 1.56 -0.47
C ALA A 61 3.94 3.05 -0.52
N THR A 62 3.73 3.78 0.57
CA THR A 62 4.14 5.18 0.68
C THR A 62 5.64 5.30 0.53
N PHE A 63 6.40 4.49 1.25
CA PHE A 63 7.86 4.45 1.15
C PHE A 63 8.34 4.06 -0.25
N SER A 64 7.74 3.03 -0.85
CA SER A 64 8.06 2.55 -2.20
C SER A 64 7.78 3.62 -3.26
N SER A 65 6.66 4.33 -3.17
CA SER A 65 6.32 5.40 -4.12
C SER A 65 7.29 6.60 -4.03
N ILE A 66 7.70 6.98 -2.81
CA ILE A 66 8.72 8.01 -2.60
C ILE A 66 10.07 7.54 -3.15
N MET A 67 10.50 6.34 -2.81
CA MET A 67 11.79 5.77 -3.25
C MET A 67 11.83 5.62 -4.78
N SER A 68 10.77 5.12 -5.40
CA SER A 68 10.64 4.99 -6.85
C SER A 68 10.70 6.34 -7.55
N THR A 69 10.04 7.35 -6.99
CA THR A 69 10.10 8.73 -7.52
C THR A 69 11.51 9.32 -7.37
N TYR A 70 12.19 9.07 -6.26
CA TYR A 70 13.56 9.55 -6.00
C TYR A 70 14.59 8.87 -6.92
N LEU A 71 14.48 7.55 -7.13
CA LEU A 71 15.34 6.80 -8.05
C LEU A 71 15.06 7.12 -9.52
N SER A 72 13.81 7.46 -9.86
CA SER A 72 13.44 7.87 -11.22
C SER A 72 13.90 9.30 -11.56
N TRP A 73 14.17 10.13 -10.55
CA TRP A 73 14.68 11.50 -10.73
C TRP A 73 15.96 11.57 -11.57
N PRO A 74 17.05 10.83 -11.26
CA PRO A 74 18.26 10.84 -12.09
C PRO A 74 18.09 10.17 -13.45
N SER A 75 17.14 9.24 -13.63
CA SER A 75 16.93 8.55 -14.91
C SER A 75 16.16 9.41 -15.94
N PHE A 76 15.24 10.25 -15.47
CA PHE A 76 14.38 11.08 -16.34
C PHE A 76 14.76 12.57 -16.38
N PHE A 77 15.42 13.12 -15.36
CA PHE A 77 15.71 14.56 -15.27
C PHE A 77 17.21 14.93 -15.25
N THR A 78 18.13 13.97 -15.19
CA THR A 78 19.54 14.23 -15.55
C THR A 78 19.67 14.15 -17.07
N LYS A 79 20.00 15.28 -17.70
CA LYS A 79 20.51 15.28 -19.08
C LYS A 79 21.84 14.50 -19.10
N ALA A 80 21.96 13.55 -20.02
CA ALA A 80 23.25 13.10 -20.53
C ALA A 80 24.02 14.30 -21.11
#